data_AF-A0A7J3I3J2-F1
#
_entry.id   AF-A0A7J3I3J2-F1
#
_cell.length_a   1.000
_cell.length_b   1.000
_cell.length_c   1.000
_cell.angle_alpha   90.00
_cell.angle_beta   90.00
_cell.angle_gamma   90.00
#
_symmetry.space_group_name_H-M   'P 1'
#
loop_
_entity.id
_entity.type
_entity.pdbx_description
1 polymer ?
#
loop_
_entity_poly.entity_id
_entity_poly.type
_entity_poly.pdbx_seq_one_letter_code
_entity_poly.pdbx_strand_id
1 'polypeptide(L)' 'MKISSMLNTPSVKVILFLYDRGEARYADLLKLIPSRGTLSIILKELDEEGLIKRRVVASKPIRTYYSL' A
#
# COMPACT_ATOMS: atom_id res chain seq x y z
N MET A 1 -17.22 -17.55 -2.43
CA MET A 1 -15.95 -16.93 -2.86
C MET A 1 -14.80 -17.84 -2.44
N LYS A 2 -13.79 -18.06 -3.29
CA LYS A 2 -12.61 -18.86 -2.90
C LYS A 2 -11.54 -17.95 -2.30
N ILE A 3 -10.83 -18.41 -1.26
CA ILE A 3 -9.75 -17.63 -0.64
C ILE A 3 -8.67 -17.27 -1.68
N SER A 4 -8.36 -18.21 -2.57
CA SER A 4 -7.38 -18.00 -3.66
C SER A 4 -7.72 -16.84 -4.60
N SER A 5 -9.00 -16.53 -4.81
CA SER A 5 -9.38 -15.35 -5.61
C SER A 5 -9.20 -14.04 -4.82
N MET A 6 -9.40 -14.06 -3.50
CA MET A 6 -9.19 -12.88 -2.66
C MET A 6 -7.72 -12.48 -2.59
N LEU A 7 -6.81 -13.45 -2.47
CA LEU A 7 -5.37 -13.20 -2.41
C LEU A 7 -4.82 -12.51 -3.67
N ASN A 8 -5.55 -12.58 -4.78
CA ASN A 8 -5.17 -11.95 -6.04
C ASN A 8 -5.61 -10.49 -6.17
N THR A 9 -6.43 -9.95 -5.24
CA THR A 9 -6.87 -8.56 -5.32
C THR A 9 -5.69 -7.60 -5.08
N PRO A 10 -5.65 -6.46 -5.79
CA PRO A 10 -4.60 -5.47 -5.62
C PRO A 10 -4.38 -4.98 -4.18
N SER A 11 -5.47 -4.78 -3.42
CA SER A 11 -5.41 -4.36 -2.02
C SER A 11 -4.74 -5.40 -1.13
N VAL A 12 -5.09 -6.67 -1.28
CA VAL A 12 -4.44 -7.76 -0.52
C VAL A 12 -2.97 -7.89 -0.90
N LYS A 13 -2.62 -7.71 -2.18
CA LYS A 13 -1.20 -7.68 -2.60
C LYS A 13 -0.41 -6.56 -1.91
N VAL A 14 -1.00 -5.37 -1.75
CA VAL A 14 -0.35 -4.26 -1.01
C VAL A 14 -0.16 -4.62 0.46
N ILE A 15 -1.18 -5.18 1.12
CA ILE A 15 -1.08 -5.63 2.52
C ILE A 15 0.03 -6.67 2.68
N LEU A 16 0.06 -7.70 1.83
CA LEU A 16 1.08 -8.74 1.88
C LEU A 16 2.49 -8.20 1.61
N PHE A 17 2.62 -7.24 0.70
CA PHE A 17 3.89 -6.56 0.44
C PHE A 17 4.37 -5.76 1.67
N LEU A 18 3.46 -5.04 2.34
CA LEU A 18 3.78 -4.30 3.55
C LEU A 18 4.09 -5.23 4.72
N TYR A 19 3.40 -6.37 4.83
CA TYR A 19 3.72 -7.41 5.81
C TYR A 19 5.15 -7.94 5.63
N ASP A 20 5.54 -8.25 4.40
CA ASP A 20 6.88 -8.76 4.07
C ASP A 20 7.99 -7.71 4.31
N ARG A 21 7.73 -6.45 3.97
CA ARG A 21 8.74 -5.38 4.00
C ARG A 21 8.76 -4.54 5.28
N GLY A 22 7.73 -4.65 6.11
CA GLY A 22 7.49 -3.81 7.29
C GLY A 22 7.00 -2.40 6.93
N GLU A 23 7.72 -1.70 6.05
CA GLU A 23 7.29 -0.41 5.49
C GLU A 23 7.70 -0.24 4.02
N ALA A 24 6.97 0.60 3.29
CA ALA A 24 7.29 0.91 1.89
C ALA A 24 6.96 2.37 1.53
N ARG A 25 7.66 2.92 0.54
CA ARG A 25 7.28 4.21 -0.05
C ARG A 25 6.31 4.00 -1.21
N TYR A 26 5.60 5.05 -1.59
CA TYR A 26 4.71 5.04 -2.76
C TYR A 26 5.42 4.53 -4.04
N ALA A 27 6.67 4.93 -4.25
CA ALA A 27 7.47 4.51 -5.40
C ALA A 27 7.80 3.00 -5.40
N ASP A 28 7.87 2.37 -4.23
CA ASP A 28 8.11 0.94 -4.11
C ASP A 28 6.81 0.17 -4.39
N LEU A 29 5.68 0.67 -3.89
CA LEU A 29 4.35 0.13 -4.17
C LEU A 29 3.91 0.32 -5.63
N LEU A 30 4.39 1.36 -6.32
CA LEU A 30 4.17 1.53 -7.75
C LEU A 30 4.78 0.42 -8.60
N LYS A 31 5.84 -0.23 -8.13
CA LYS A 31 6.43 -1.39 -8.82
C LYS A 31 5.49 -2.60 -8.75
N LEU A 32 4.67 -2.68 -7.69
CA LEU A 32 3.66 -3.72 -7.50
C LEU A 32 2.36 -3.38 -8.23
N ILE A 33 1.88 -2.14 -8.13
CA ILE A 33 0.67 -1.62 -8.78
C ILE A 33 1.06 -0.42 -9.66
N PRO A 34 1.35 -0.62 -10.96
CA PRO A 34 1.88 0.43 -11.84
C PRO A 34 0.91 1.59 -12.13
N SER A 35 -0.39 1.37 -11.92
CA SER A 35 -1.40 2.43 -12.07
C SER A 35 -1.40 3.34 -10.84
N ARG A 36 -0.91 4.58 -11.02
CA ARG A 36 -0.91 5.62 -9.98
C ARG A 36 -2.30 5.87 -9.39
N GLY A 37 -3.32 5.99 -10.23
CA GLY A 37 -4.70 6.24 -9.78
C GLY A 37 -5.24 5.08 -8.93
N THR A 38 -5.06 3.84 -9.41
CA THR A 38 -5.48 2.63 -8.70
C THR A 38 -4.76 2.47 -7.37
N LEU A 39 -3.44 2.67 -7.34
CA LEU A 39 -2.66 2.59 -6.10
C LEU A 39 -3.09 3.65 -5.09
N SER A 40 -3.35 4.88 -5.53
CA SER A 40 -3.83 5.95 -4.64
C SER A 40 -5.20 5.64 -4.02
N ILE A 41 -6.12 5.05 -4.80
CA ILE A 41 -7.43 4.61 -4.29
C ILE A 41 -7.25 3.50 -3.25
N ILE A 42 -6.50 2.45 -3.59
CA ILE A 42 -6.23 1.34 -2.67
C ILE A 42 -5.62 1.83 -1.36
N LEU A 43 -4.59 2.67 -1.43
CA LEU A 43 -3.93 3.17 -0.22
C LEU A 43 -4.83 4.05 0.63
N LYS A 44 -5.73 4.81 0.00
CA LYS A 44 -6.73 5.60 0.71
C LYS A 44 -7.73 4.69 1.42
N GLU A 45 -8.31 3.73 0.71
CA GLU A 45 -9.30 2.78 1.27
C GLU A 45 -8.70 1.97 2.42
N LEU A 46 -7.48 1.45 2.26
CA LEU A 46 -6.79 0.69 3.32
C LEU A 46 -6.48 1.55 4.56
N ASP A 47 -6.14 2.83 4.38
CA ASP A 47 -5.89 3.78 5.49
C ASP A 47 -7.21 4.15 6.18
N GLU A 48 -8.29 4.38 5.42
CA GLU A 48 -9.64 4.65 5.94
C GLU A 48 -10.23 3.46 6.71
N GLU A 49 -9.93 2.23 6.28
CA GLU A 49 -10.30 0.99 6.98
C GLU A 49 -9.36 0.66 8.16
N GLY A 50 -8.29 1.42 8.35
CA GLY A 50 -7.31 1.20 9.43
C GLY A 50 -6.44 -0.04 9.25
N LEU A 51 -6.32 -0.55 8.03
CA LEU A 51 -5.52 -1.73 7.68
C LEU A 51 -4.05 -1.39 7.42
N ILE A 52 -3.76 -0.13 7.13
CA ILE A 52 -2.42 0.42 7.01
C ILE A 52 -2.32 1.75 7.73
N LYS A 53 -1.09 2.23 7.93
CA LYS A 53 -0.81 3.57 8.46
C LYS A 53 0.05 4.33 7.47
N ARG A 54 -0.34 5.58 7.21
CA ARG A 54 0.48 6.53 6.46
C ARG A 54 1.32 7.41 7.39
N ARG A 55 2.64 7.41 7.18
CA ARG A 55 3.59 8.28 7.89
C ARG A 55 4.26 9.25 6.93
N VAL A 56 4.10 10.54 7.17
CA VAL A 56 4.76 11.61 6.41
C VAL A 56 6.00 12.06 7.17
N VAL A 57 7.15 12.05 6.49
CA VAL A 57 8.44 12.51 7.03
C VAL A 57 8.81 13.81 6.34
N ALA A 58 8.80 14.89 7.11
CA ALA A 58 9.25 16.22 6.69
C ALA A 58 10.76 16.18 6.38
N SER A 59 11.08 15.87 5.14
CA SER A 59 12.43 15.79 4.57
C SER A 59 12.46 16.56 3.25
N LYS A 60 13.65 16.73 2.65
CA LYS A 60 13.80 17.33 1.33
C LYS A 60 14.32 16.26 0.35
N PRO A 61 13.48 15.70 -0.54
CA PRO A 61 12.04 15.91 -0.70
C PRO A 61 11.21 15.25 0.40
N ILE A 62 9.93 15.64 0.56
CA ILE A 62 9.00 15.02 1.52
C ILE A 62 8.89 13.52 1.19
N ARG A 63 8.99 12.69 2.21
CA ARG A 63 8.86 11.23 2.07
C ARG A 63 7.58 10.76 2.74
N THR A 64 6.88 9.84 2.08
CA THR A 64 5.71 9.16 2.64
C THR A 64 6.01 7.68 2.71
N TYR A 65 5.75 7.09 3.87
CA TYR A 65 5.88 5.67 4.15
C TYR A 65 4.51 5.10 4.51
N TYR A 66 4.32 3.85 4.16
CA TYR A 66 3.14 3.04 4.48
C TYR A 66 3.61 1.81 5.23
N SER A 67 2.91 1.43 6.28
CA SER A 67 3.12 0.19 7.04
C SER A 67 1.77 -0.42 7.41
N LEU A 68 1.77 -1.65 7.93
CA LEU A 68 0.63 -2.13 8.72
C LEU A 68 0.50 -1.32 10.03
#